data_AF-A0A2T1DZ29-F1
#
_entry.id   AF-A0A2T1DZ29-F1
#
_cell.length_a   1.000
_cell.length_b   1.000
_cell.length_c   1.000
_cell.angle_alpha   90.00
_cell.angle_beta   90.00
_cell.angle_gamma   90.00
#
_symmetry.space_group_name_H-M   'P 1'
#
loop_
_entity.id
_entity.type
_entity.pdbx_description
1 polymer ?
#
loop_
_entity_poly.entity_id
_entity_poly.type
_entity_poly.pdbx_seq_one_letter_code
_entity_poly.pdbx_strand_id
1 'polypeptide(L)'
;MESFGTTRILRTAGLIALSLLAASVLLKPGSSLAQALPASPNRAQPIDPNDPSVLKPTDQDAGLLSQQGGKRLLDEADKAVTAQNYPTAIKKLQEARQVFNQLSNFYQDLAGSFSGIDNRIADTQRRKALEAAEMRDQATYQLALVHRAQSQPELAVPLLVQIIRSQQPTRSLGQKAYQQLLELGFVDAPYPRPRADQPSAAPR
;
A
#
# COMPACT_ATOMS: atom_id res chain seq x y z
N MET A 1 -27.23 -8.16 -48.96
CA MET A 1 -27.71 -8.89 -47.77
C MET A 1 -26.72 -10.00 -47.55
N GLU A 2 -25.79 -9.75 -46.63
CA GLU A 2 -24.58 -10.52 -46.39
C GLU A 2 -24.91 -11.88 -45.74
N SER A 3 -24.23 -12.92 -46.22
CA SER A 3 -24.21 -14.29 -45.70
C SER A 3 -22.90 -14.53 -44.94
N PHE A 4 -22.83 -15.67 -44.25
CA PHE A 4 -21.68 -16.27 -43.53
C PHE A 4 -21.50 -15.73 -42.09
N GLY A 5 -21.69 -16.48 -41.00
CA GLY A 5 -21.63 -17.93 -40.81
C GLY A 5 -20.20 -18.38 -40.49
N THR A 6 -19.71 -18.14 -39.26
CA THR A 6 -18.39 -18.60 -38.81
C THR A 6 -18.45 -19.20 -37.40
N THR A 7 -17.72 -20.30 -37.29
CA THR A 7 -17.90 -21.48 -36.43
C THR A 7 -17.30 -21.32 -35.03
N ARG A 8 -17.99 -21.87 -34.01
CA ARG A 8 -17.39 -22.22 -32.71
C ARG A 8 -16.50 -23.46 -32.87
N ILE A 9 -15.28 -23.41 -32.35
CA ILE A 9 -14.45 -24.61 -32.12
C ILE A 9 -13.96 -24.60 -30.68
N LEU A 10 -14.41 -25.63 -29.96
CA LEU A 10 -14.05 -26.05 -28.61
C LEU A 10 -13.09 -27.25 -28.74
N ARG A 11 -11.99 -27.31 -27.97
CA ARG A 11 -11.11 -28.48 -27.72
C ARG A 11 -9.89 -27.99 -26.91
N THR A 12 -9.35 -28.60 -25.86
CA THR A 12 -9.28 -29.97 -25.29
C THR A 12 -8.84 -29.81 -23.81
N ALA A 13 -9.46 -30.40 -22.78
CA ALA A 13 -9.34 -31.78 -22.30
C ALA A 13 -7.90 -32.27 -22.07
N GLY A 14 -7.51 -32.42 -20.79
CA GLY A 14 -6.31 -33.13 -20.34
C GLY A 14 -6.55 -33.72 -18.94
N LEU A 15 -6.73 -35.04 -18.88
CA LEU A 15 -6.98 -35.87 -17.69
C LEU A 15 -5.74 -36.76 -17.41
N ILE A 16 -5.77 -37.39 -16.22
CA ILE A 16 -5.06 -38.64 -15.80
C ILE A 16 -3.62 -38.37 -15.28
N ALA A 17 -3.23 -38.73 -14.05
CA ALA A 17 -3.24 -40.11 -13.54
C ALA A 17 -3.40 -40.29 -12.03
N LEU A 18 -4.14 -41.36 -11.73
CA LEU A 18 -4.44 -41.98 -10.44
C LEU A 18 -3.50 -43.20 -10.30
N SER A 19 -2.76 -43.30 -9.21
CA SER A 19 -1.98 -44.50 -8.89
C SER A 19 -2.46 -45.09 -7.57
N LEU A 20 -3.30 -46.12 -7.68
CA LEU A 20 -3.53 -47.09 -6.61
C LEU A 20 -2.39 -48.10 -6.62
N LEU A 21 -1.76 -48.33 -5.46
CA LEU A 21 -1.04 -49.57 -5.20
C LEU A 21 -1.41 -50.05 -3.79
N ALA A 22 -2.10 -51.19 -3.74
CA ALA A 22 -2.38 -51.95 -2.54
C ALA A 22 -1.34 -53.07 -2.41
N ALA A 23 -0.73 -53.20 -1.23
CA ALA A 23 -0.01 -54.40 -0.83
C ALA A 23 -0.15 -54.59 0.68
N SER A 24 -0.80 -55.68 1.07
CA SER A 24 -1.04 -56.11 2.45
C SER A 24 -0.01 -57.17 2.82
N VAL A 25 0.84 -56.98 3.85
CA VAL A 25 1.47 -58.11 4.59
C VAL A 25 1.91 -57.71 6.01
N LEU A 26 1.50 -58.56 6.97
CA LEU A 26 2.12 -58.98 8.25
C LEU A 26 2.49 -57.96 9.34
N LEU A 27 1.64 -58.01 10.36
CA LEU A 27 1.78 -57.54 11.72
C LEU A 27 2.78 -58.40 12.51
N LYS A 28 3.77 -57.73 13.13
CA LYS A 28 4.64 -58.23 14.20
C LYS A 28 4.50 -57.30 15.41
N PRO A 29 4.18 -57.78 16.62
CA PRO A 29 4.26 -56.96 17.82
C PRO A 29 5.72 -56.93 18.28
N GLY A 30 6.44 -55.87 17.92
CA GLY A 30 7.79 -55.58 18.40
C GLY A 30 7.74 -54.50 19.47
N SER A 31 8.25 -54.82 20.65
CA SER A 31 8.30 -54.00 21.85
C SER A 31 8.66 -52.54 21.60
N SER A 32 7.86 -51.62 22.16
CA SER A 32 8.13 -50.19 22.20
C SER A 32 9.33 -49.90 23.10
N LEU A 33 10.52 -49.75 22.51
CA LEU A 33 11.60 -48.97 23.09
C LEU A 33 11.42 -47.53 22.62
N ALA A 34 11.11 -46.64 23.56
CA ALA A 34 11.02 -45.21 23.35
C ALA A 34 12.35 -44.71 22.77
N GLN A 35 12.37 -44.49 21.45
CA GLN A 35 13.41 -43.70 20.81
C GLN A 35 13.14 -42.23 21.15
N ALA A 36 14.03 -41.64 21.94
CA ALA A 36 14.07 -40.21 22.16
C ALA A 36 14.31 -39.53 20.81
N LEU A 37 13.25 -38.93 20.25
CA LEU A 37 13.34 -38.03 19.10
C LEU A 37 14.20 -36.82 19.50
N PRO A 38 15.16 -36.38 18.67
CA PRO A 38 15.85 -35.13 18.89
C PRO A 38 14.84 -33.98 18.85
N ALA A 39 14.88 -33.14 19.88
CA ALA A 39 14.00 -31.99 20.03
C ALA A 39 14.14 -31.06 18.81
N SER A 40 13.04 -30.89 18.07
CA SER A 40 12.92 -29.81 17.10
C SER A 40 12.92 -28.47 17.85
N PRO A 41 13.64 -27.43 17.38
CA PRO A 41 13.78 -26.16 18.10
C PRO A 41 12.53 -25.28 18.07
N ASN A 42 11.42 -25.74 17.50
CA ASN A 42 10.24 -24.90 17.24
C ASN A 42 8.97 -25.42 17.91
N ARG A 43 9.05 -25.74 19.21
CA ARG A 43 7.86 -25.91 20.05
C ARG A 43 7.42 -24.52 20.50
N ALA A 44 6.30 -24.02 19.97
CA ALA A 44 5.65 -22.83 20.51
C ALA A 44 5.39 -23.06 21.99
N GLN A 45 6.07 -22.30 22.86
CA GLN A 45 5.86 -22.39 24.30
C GLN A 45 4.53 -21.72 24.64
N PRO A 46 3.77 -22.24 25.62
CA PRO A 46 2.61 -21.55 26.16
C PRO A 46 3.03 -20.16 26.63
N ILE A 47 2.35 -19.13 26.13
CA ILE A 47 2.58 -17.74 26.53
C ILE A 47 2.10 -17.62 27.97
N ASP A 48 2.99 -17.33 28.92
CA ASP A 48 2.62 -17.05 30.31
C ASP A 48 2.00 -15.65 30.38
N PRO A 49 0.70 -15.50 30.70
CA PRO A 49 0.04 -14.20 30.77
C PRO A 49 0.63 -13.26 31.83
N ASN A 50 1.44 -13.77 32.76
CA ASN A 50 2.07 -13.01 33.85
C ASN A 50 3.56 -12.70 33.60
N ASP A 51 4.14 -13.14 32.47
CA ASP A 51 5.51 -12.80 32.13
C ASP A 51 5.59 -11.31 31.73
N PRO A 52 6.38 -10.47 32.44
CA PRO A 52 6.55 -9.05 32.12
C PRO A 52 7.16 -8.81 30.72
N SER A 53 7.74 -9.83 30.09
CA SER A 53 8.23 -9.82 28.71
C SER A 53 7.10 -9.97 27.68
N VAL A 54 5.97 -10.59 28.06
CA VAL A 54 4.76 -10.70 27.22
C VAL A 54 4.02 -9.37 27.13
N LEU A 55 4.22 -8.49 28.12
CA LEU A 55 3.58 -7.17 28.22
C LEU A 55 4.44 -6.01 27.72
N LYS A 56 5.67 -6.25 27.24
CA LYS A 56 6.43 -5.19 26.55
C LYS A 56 5.96 -5.15 25.09
N PRO A 57 5.31 -4.07 24.63
CA PRO A 57 5.22 -3.82 23.20
C PRO A 57 6.66 -3.74 22.69
N THR A 58 7.16 -4.81 22.08
CA THR A 58 8.49 -4.85 21.49
C THR A 58 8.50 -3.78 20.41
N ASP A 59 9.19 -2.65 20.62
CA ASP A 59 9.30 -1.48 19.74
C ASP A 59 8.44 -1.56 18.46
N GLN A 60 7.11 -1.47 18.62
CA GLN A 60 6.19 -1.65 17.48
C GLN A 60 6.35 -0.51 16.47
N ASP A 61 7.04 0.56 16.88
CA ASP A 61 7.47 1.71 16.08
C ASP A 61 8.77 1.47 15.28
N ALA A 62 9.52 0.39 15.54
CA ALA A 62 10.77 0.08 14.82
C ALA A 62 10.57 -0.72 13.54
N GLY A 63 9.43 -1.41 13.39
CA GLY A 63 9.11 -2.21 12.21
C GLY A 63 8.93 -1.36 10.94
N LEU A 64 9.37 -1.87 9.79
CA LEU A 64 9.23 -1.20 8.48
C LEU A 64 7.74 -0.95 8.13
N LEU A 65 6.87 -1.89 8.47
CA LEU A 65 5.43 -1.82 8.23
C LEU A 65 4.69 -1.14 9.40
N SER A 66 5.06 0.10 9.69
CA SER A 66 4.46 0.92 10.74
C SER A 66 4.35 2.37 10.27
N GLN A 67 3.52 3.17 10.95
CA GLN A 67 3.43 4.61 10.67
C GLN A 67 4.80 5.28 10.80
N GLN A 68 5.56 4.93 11.84
CA GLN A 68 6.89 5.47 12.09
C GLN A 68 7.92 4.96 11.06
N GLY A 69 7.82 3.71 10.63
CA GLY A 69 8.63 3.15 9.55
C GLY A 69 8.42 3.88 8.22
N GLY A 70 7.16 4.12 7.85
CA GLY A 70 6.82 4.92 6.66
C GLY A 70 7.32 6.36 6.75
N LYS A 71 7.19 7.02 7.91
CA LYS A 71 7.70 8.39 8.14
C LYS A 71 9.22 8.46 8.02
N ARG A 72 9.95 7.50 8.58
CA ARG A 72 11.41 7.41 8.42
C ARG A 72 11.83 7.30 6.96
N LEU A 73 11.11 6.53 6.14
CA LEU A 73 11.38 6.45 4.71
C LEU A 73 11.21 7.80 4.00
N LEU A 74 10.20 8.59 4.39
CA LEU A 74 10.04 9.96 3.88
C LEU A 74 11.20 10.87 4.30
N ASP A 75 11.59 10.84 5.58
CA ASP A 75 12.71 11.64 6.08
C ASP A 75 14.03 11.28 5.38
N GLU A 76 14.26 9.98 5.14
CA GLU A 76 15.43 9.48 4.39
C GLU A 76 15.38 9.91 2.92
N ALA A 77 14.19 9.93 2.30
CA ALA A 77 14.02 10.45 0.96
C ALA A 77 14.33 11.95 0.88
N ASP A 78 13.81 12.75 1.80
CA ASP A 78 14.05 14.21 1.84
C ASP A 78 15.53 14.55 2.03
N LYS A 79 16.24 13.78 2.88
CA LYS A 79 17.70 13.87 3.01
C LYS A 79 18.40 13.53 1.69
N ALA A 80 17.96 12.47 1.00
CA ALA A 80 18.53 12.08 -0.29
C ALA A 80 18.27 13.13 -1.38
N VAL A 81 17.08 13.75 -1.43
CA VAL A 81 16.77 14.86 -2.34
C VAL A 81 17.68 16.06 -2.07
N THR A 82 17.85 16.44 -0.80
CA THR A 82 18.73 17.54 -0.40
C THR A 82 20.19 17.30 -0.81
N ALA A 83 20.63 16.05 -0.73
CA ALA A 83 21.95 15.61 -1.19
C ALA A 83 22.03 15.36 -2.71
N GLN A 84 20.98 15.66 -3.48
CA GLN A 84 20.85 15.39 -4.92
C GLN A 84 21.04 13.90 -5.30
N ASN A 85 20.87 12.99 -4.34
CA ASN A 85 20.89 11.55 -4.53
C ASN A 85 19.49 11.05 -4.92
N TYR A 86 19.05 11.44 -6.12
CA TYR A 86 17.73 11.10 -6.64
C TYR A 86 17.43 9.60 -6.74
N PRO A 87 18.38 8.70 -7.09
CA PRO A 87 18.13 7.26 -7.08
C PRO A 87 17.70 6.74 -5.71
N THR A 88 18.38 7.19 -4.65
CA THR A 88 18.01 6.83 -3.27
C THR A 88 16.65 7.43 -2.88
N ALA A 89 16.41 8.70 -3.22
CA ALA A 89 15.13 9.35 -2.95
C ALA A 89 13.96 8.60 -3.61
N ILE A 90 14.08 8.23 -4.89
CA ILE A 90 13.06 7.47 -5.62
C ILE A 90 12.75 6.16 -4.91
N LYS A 91 13.79 5.39 -4.56
CA LYS A 91 13.62 4.11 -3.87
C LYS A 91 12.88 4.28 -2.54
N LYS A 92 13.28 5.24 -1.72
CA LYS A 92 12.69 5.50 -0.41
C LYS A 92 11.23 5.97 -0.52
N LEU A 93 10.91 6.81 -1.50
CA LEU A 93 9.54 7.26 -1.75
C LEU A 93 8.66 6.13 -2.26
N GLN A 94 9.17 5.23 -3.11
CA GLN A 94 8.44 4.04 -3.55
C GLN A 94 8.16 3.08 -2.39
N GLU A 95 9.15 2.82 -1.53
CA GLU A 95 8.99 2.02 -0.31
C GLU A 95 7.95 2.66 0.63
N ALA A 96 8.01 3.97 0.84
CA ALA A 96 7.04 4.69 1.67
C ALA A 96 5.62 4.55 1.13
N ARG A 97 5.42 4.72 -0.19
CA ARG A 97 4.12 4.52 -0.85
C ARG A 97 3.58 3.11 -0.60
N GLN A 98 4.44 2.08 -0.71
CA GLN A 98 4.04 0.70 -0.47
C GLN A 98 3.62 0.48 0.99
N VAL A 99 4.42 0.94 1.95
CA VAL A 99 4.13 0.83 3.39
C VAL A 99 2.80 1.50 3.72
N PHE A 100 2.60 2.74 3.30
CA PHE A 100 1.39 3.48 3.61
C PHE A 100 0.15 2.94 2.89
N ASN A 101 0.29 2.41 1.67
CA ASN A 101 -0.80 1.71 1.00
C ASN A 101 -1.22 0.45 1.78
N GLN A 102 -0.24 -0.34 2.23
CA GLN A 102 -0.51 -1.54 3.00
C GLN A 102 -1.17 -1.23 4.35
N LEU A 103 -0.69 -0.20 5.05
CA LEU A 103 -1.29 0.27 6.30
C LEU A 103 -2.73 0.74 6.10
N SER A 104 -3.00 1.51 5.04
CA SER A 104 -4.35 1.99 4.74
C SER A 104 -5.31 0.82 4.54
N ASN A 105 -4.93 -0.18 3.74
CA ASN A 105 -5.73 -1.37 3.51
C ASN A 105 -6.00 -2.15 4.80
N PHE A 106 -4.97 -2.40 5.61
CA PHE A 106 -5.15 -3.12 6.88
C PHE A 106 -6.08 -2.39 7.85
N TYR A 107 -5.98 -1.07 7.95
CA TYR A 107 -6.89 -0.30 8.79
C TYR A 107 -8.32 -0.30 8.24
N GLN A 108 -8.52 -0.37 6.92
CA GLN A 108 -9.84 -0.57 6.32
C GLN A 108 -10.43 -1.94 6.65
N ASP A 109 -9.64 -3.01 6.54
CA ASP A 109 -10.07 -4.37 6.88
C ASP A 109 -10.45 -4.50 8.36
N LEU A 110 -9.66 -3.90 9.25
CA LEU A 110 -9.98 -3.82 10.68
C LEU A 110 -11.24 -3.00 10.92
N ALA A 111 -11.40 -1.84 10.27
CA ALA A 111 -12.63 -1.05 10.39
C ALA A 111 -13.87 -1.85 9.99
N GLY A 112 -13.79 -2.64 8.92
CA GLY A 112 -14.85 -3.54 8.48
C GLY A 112 -15.17 -4.61 9.53
N SER A 113 -14.13 -5.23 10.11
CA SER A 113 -14.26 -6.29 11.10
C SER A 113 -14.94 -5.85 12.40
N PHE A 114 -14.78 -4.59 12.81
CA PHE A 114 -15.41 -4.03 14.01
C PHE A 114 -16.74 -3.31 13.72
N SER A 115 -17.11 -3.12 12.45
CA SER A 115 -18.33 -2.40 12.08
C SER A 115 -19.57 -3.14 12.56
N GLY A 116 -20.46 -2.46 13.30
CA GLY A 116 -21.66 -3.07 13.89
C GLY A 116 -21.41 -3.88 15.17
N ILE A 117 -20.16 -4.05 15.59
CA ILE A 117 -19.77 -4.67 16.87
C ILE A 117 -19.30 -3.58 17.83
N ASP A 118 -18.25 -2.85 17.45
CA ASP A 118 -17.73 -1.70 18.17
C ASP A 118 -17.44 -0.57 17.18
N ASN A 119 -18.40 0.34 17.05
CA ASN A 119 -18.30 1.46 16.14
C ASN A 119 -17.18 2.45 16.51
N ARG A 120 -16.80 2.54 17.79
CA ARG A 120 -15.70 3.43 18.22
C ARG A 120 -14.35 2.90 17.73
N ILE A 121 -14.16 1.58 17.81
CA ILE A 121 -12.99 0.94 17.22
C ILE A 121 -13.02 1.10 15.71
N ALA A 122 -14.15 0.79 15.06
CA ALA A 122 -14.28 0.93 13.61
C ALA A 122 -13.93 2.34 13.12
N ASP A 123 -14.46 3.38 13.76
CA ASP A 123 -14.16 4.78 13.42
C ASP A 123 -12.69 5.15 13.64
N THR A 124 -12.07 4.59 14.68
CA THR A 124 -10.63 4.80 14.92
C THR A 124 -9.78 4.20 13.80
N GLN A 125 -10.12 3.00 13.33
CA GLN A 125 -9.41 2.38 12.21
C GLN A 125 -9.68 3.12 10.89
N ARG A 126 -10.91 3.61 10.66
CA ARG A 126 -11.19 4.47 9.48
C ARG A 126 -10.31 5.72 9.45
N ARG A 127 -10.12 6.39 10.59
CA ARG A 127 -9.24 7.56 10.67
C ARG A 127 -7.78 7.20 10.37
N LYS A 128 -7.27 6.08 10.92
CA LYS A 128 -5.91 5.61 10.63
C LYS A 128 -5.73 5.21 9.17
N ALA A 129 -6.75 4.61 8.55
CA ALA A 129 -6.73 4.28 7.13
C ALA A 129 -6.61 5.54 6.25
N LEU A 130 -7.37 6.58 6.60
CA LEU A 130 -7.31 7.88 5.92
C LEU A 130 -5.93 8.53 6.10
N GLU A 131 -5.40 8.57 7.33
CA GLU A 131 -4.06 9.12 7.61
C GLU A 131 -2.98 8.39 6.79
N ALA A 132 -3.02 7.05 6.74
CA ALA A 132 -2.09 6.28 5.92
C ALA A 132 -2.26 6.59 4.42
N ALA A 133 -3.49 6.72 3.92
CA ALA A 133 -3.72 7.09 2.52
C ALA A 133 -3.20 8.49 2.18
N GLU A 134 -3.36 9.47 3.06
CA GLU A 134 -2.81 10.82 2.91
C GLU A 134 -1.28 10.80 2.86
N MET A 135 -0.64 10.00 3.74
CA MET A 135 0.81 9.83 3.73
C MET A 135 1.33 9.14 2.46
N ARG A 136 0.59 8.14 1.92
CA ARG A 136 0.89 7.53 0.62
C ARG A 136 0.85 8.58 -0.51
N ASP A 137 -0.15 9.45 -0.48
CA ASP A 137 -0.32 10.47 -1.51
C ASP A 137 0.75 11.55 -1.40
N GLN A 138 1.17 11.92 -0.18
CA GLN A 138 2.31 12.80 0.05
C GLN A 138 3.62 12.21 -0.51
N ALA A 139 3.89 10.93 -0.25
CA ALA A 139 5.03 10.22 -0.82
C ALA A 139 4.99 10.20 -2.36
N THR A 140 3.78 10.01 -2.92
CA THR A 140 3.54 10.04 -4.38
C THR A 140 3.82 11.43 -4.95
N TYR A 141 3.46 12.50 -4.23
CA TYR A 141 3.71 13.88 -4.65
C TYR A 141 5.21 14.18 -4.69
N GLN A 142 5.93 13.86 -3.61
CA GLN A 142 7.37 14.03 -3.56
C GLN A 142 8.07 13.23 -4.67
N LEU A 143 7.61 12.01 -4.97
CA LEU A 143 8.17 11.20 -6.05
C LEU A 143 7.99 11.88 -7.41
N ALA A 144 6.83 12.48 -7.68
CA ALA A 144 6.61 13.25 -8.89
C ALA A 144 7.57 14.44 -9.00
N LEU A 145 7.80 15.15 -7.89
CA LEU A 145 8.74 16.27 -7.86
C LEU A 145 10.19 15.83 -8.14
N VAL A 146 10.61 14.68 -7.62
CA VAL A 146 11.94 14.11 -7.91
C VAL A 146 12.08 13.80 -9.40
N HIS A 147 11.08 13.16 -10.02
CA HIS A 147 11.11 12.92 -11.47
C HIS A 147 11.14 14.21 -12.29
N ARG A 148 10.40 15.26 -11.89
CA ARG A 148 10.49 16.58 -12.53
C ARG A 148 11.88 17.18 -12.42
N ALA A 149 12.51 17.10 -11.24
CA ALA A 149 13.87 17.59 -11.02
C ALA A 149 14.91 16.86 -11.91
N GLN A 150 14.61 15.64 -12.34
CA GLN A 150 15.41 14.87 -13.29
C GLN A 150 14.98 15.04 -14.76
N SER A 151 14.13 16.01 -15.07
CA SER A 151 13.60 16.24 -16.42
C SER A 151 12.84 15.03 -17.00
N GLN A 152 12.12 14.28 -16.15
CA GLN A 152 11.30 13.12 -16.52
C GLN A 152 9.80 13.39 -16.28
N PRO A 153 9.19 14.34 -17.01
CA PRO A 153 7.76 14.67 -16.84
C PRO A 153 6.84 13.49 -17.14
N GLU A 154 7.23 12.58 -18.03
CA GLU A 154 6.49 11.36 -18.39
C GLU A 154 6.27 10.42 -17.21
N LEU A 155 7.16 10.43 -16.21
CA LEU A 155 7.01 9.67 -14.98
C LEU A 155 6.27 10.48 -13.90
N ALA A 156 6.39 11.81 -13.91
CA ALA A 156 5.74 12.68 -12.95
C ALA A 156 4.22 12.83 -13.19
N VAL A 157 3.80 13.02 -14.45
CA VAL A 157 2.39 13.24 -14.82
C VAL A 157 1.45 12.16 -14.28
N PRO A 158 1.67 10.84 -14.48
CA PRO A 158 0.76 9.83 -13.95
C PRO A 158 0.66 9.84 -12.42
N LEU A 159 1.74 10.18 -11.72
CA LEU A 159 1.75 10.30 -10.26
C LEU A 159 0.92 11.50 -9.79
N LEU A 160 1.01 12.64 -10.47
CA LEU A 160 0.22 13.83 -10.18
C LEU A 160 -1.28 13.62 -10.43
N VAL A 161 -1.63 12.96 -11.53
CA VAL A 161 -3.02 12.55 -11.82
C VAL A 161 -3.55 11.58 -10.76
N GLN A 162 -2.72 10.64 -10.31
CA GLN A 162 -3.08 9.72 -9.23
C GLN A 162 -3.46 10.47 -7.94
N ILE A 163 -2.69 11.51 -7.56
CA ILE A 163 -2.96 12.32 -6.36
C ILE A 163 -4.29 13.06 -6.50
N ILE A 164 -4.58 13.67 -7.67
CA ILE A 164 -5.85 14.37 -7.89
C ILE A 164 -7.03 13.41 -7.76
N ARG A 165 -6.91 12.17 -8.26
CA ARG A 165 -7.96 11.14 -8.10
C ARG A 165 -8.17 10.74 -6.65
N SER A 166 -7.10 10.66 -5.87
CA SER A 166 -7.14 10.23 -4.47
C SER A 166 -7.62 11.34 -3.52
N GLN A 167 -7.03 12.53 -3.64
CA GLN A 167 -7.27 13.66 -2.74
C GLN A 167 -8.36 14.60 -3.22
N GLN A 168 -8.87 14.44 -4.46
CA GLN A 168 -9.76 15.41 -5.13
C GLN A 168 -9.06 16.76 -5.39
N PRO A 169 -9.41 17.47 -6.48
CA PRO A 169 -8.75 18.73 -6.82
C PRO A 169 -9.05 19.88 -5.84
N THR A 170 -10.05 19.73 -4.95
CA THR A 170 -10.43 20.74 -3.96
C THR A 170 -9.58 20.72 -2.69
N ARG A 171 -8.82 19.65 -2.44
CA ARG A 171 -7.94 19.54 -1.27
C ARG A 171 -6.57 20.12 -1.57
N SER A 172 -5.86 20.56 -0.54
CA SER A 172 -4.56 21.23 -0.66
C SER A 172 -3.54 20.43 -1.49
N LEU A 173 -3.42 19.12 -1.27
CA LEU A 173 -2.49 18.27 -2.02
C LEU A 173 -2.94 18.06 -3.48
N GLY A 174 -4.25 17.94 -3.73
CA GLY A 174 -4.82 17.87 -5.07
C GLY A 174 -4.61 19.16 -5.86
N GLN A 175 -4.77 20.32 -5.23
CA GLN A 175 -4.48 21.63 -5.84
C GLN A 175 -3.00 21.77 -6.20
N LYS A 176 -2.09 21.38 -5.30
CA LYS A 176 -0.65 21.36 -5.59
C LYS A 176 -0.35 20.45 -6.77
N ALA A 177 -0.89 19.24 -6.80
CA ALA A 177 -0.68 18.32 -7.90
C ALA A 177 -1.20 18.87 -9.24
N TYR A 178 -2.38 19.50 -9.24
CA TYR A 178 -2.94 20.15 -10.42
C TYR A 178 -2.08 21.33 -10.91
N GLN A 179 -1.58 22.15 -9.98
CA GLN A 179 -0.64 23.23 -10.29
C GLN A 179 0.64 22.71 -10.95
N GLN A 180 1.18 21.58 -10.48
CA GLN A 180 2.33 20.94 -11.12
C GLN A 180 2.03 20.45 -12.54
N LEU A 181 0.82 19.94 -12.80
CA LEU A 181 0.40 19.57 -14.16
C LEU A 181 0.28 20.79 -15.08
N LEU A 182 -0.21 21.92 -14.57
CA LEU A 182 -0.29 23.18 -15.30
C LEU A 182 1.11 23.69 -15.67
N GLU A 183 2.05 23.68 -14.73
CA GLU A 183 3.45 24.07 -14.97
C GLU A 183 4.17 23.17 -15.99
N LEU A 184 3.75 21.92 -16.10
CA LEU A 184 4.27 20.98 -17.09
C LEU A 184 3.61 21.14 -18.48
N GLY A 185 2.58 21.99 -18.61
CA GLY A 185 1.81 22.11 -19.84
C GLY A 185 0.95 20.88 -20.15
N PHE A 186 0.65 20.04 -19.15
CA PHE A 186 -0.22 18.88 -19.34
C PHE A 186 -1.71 19.27 -19.31
N VAL A 187 -2.03 20.38 -18.64
CA VAL A 187 -3.37 21.00 -18.62
C VAL A 187 -3.22 22.50 -18.88
N ASP A 188 -4.24 23.11 -19.48
CA ASP A 188 -4.14 24.50 -19.95
C ASP A 188 -4.95 25.50 -19.11
N ALA A 189 -5.84 25.01 -18.24
CA ALA A 189 -6.74 25.84 -17.45
C ALA A 189 -6.33 25.83 -15.97
N PRO A 190 -6.14 26.99 -15.32
CA PRO A 190 -5.84 27.04 -13.89
C PRO A 190 -7.04 26.60 -13.04
N TYR A 191 -6.75 26.02 -11.87
CA TYR A 191 -7.75 25.64 -10.87
C TYR A 191 -7.26 26.00 -9.45
N PRO A 192 -8.11 26.60 -8.59
CA PRO A 192 -9.47 27.08 -8.89
C PRO A 192 -9.45 28.18 -9.96
N ARG A 193 -10.53 28.31 -10.73
CA ARG A 193 -10.64 29.38 -11.72
C ARG A 193 -10.51 30.73 -11.00
N PRO A 194 -9.66 31.65 -11.48
CA PRO A 194 -9.67 33.03 -10.99
C PRO A 194 -11.09 33.55 -11.08
N ARG A 195 -11.62 34.11 -9.98
CA ARG A 195 -12.95 34.70 -9.99
C ARG A 195 -12.90 35.91 -10.93
N ALA A 196 -13.52 35.80 -12.10
CA ALA A 196 -13.93 36.99 -12.85
C ALA A 196 -14.92 37.75 -11.95
N ASP A 197 -14.71 39.05 -11.78
CA ASP A 197 -15.57 40.00 -11.04
C ASP A 197 -15.31 40.19 -9.53
N GLN A 198 -14.36 41.08 -9.23
CA GLN A 198 -14.69 42.22 -8.38
C GLN A 198 -14.44 43.50 -9.19
N PRO A 199 -15.48 44.29 -9.51
CA PRO A 199 -15.30 45.64 -10.03
C PRO A 199 -14.52 46.45 -8.99
N SER A 200 -13.40 47.03 -9.40
CA SER A 200 -12.70 48.04 -8.61
C SER A 200 -13.68 49.17 -8.34
N ALA A 201 -14.13 49.32 -7.09
CA ALA A 201 -14.93 50.46 -6.69
C ALA A 201 -14.08 51.71 -6.88
N ALA A 202 -14.37 52.48 -7.93
CA ALA A 202 -13.72 53.75 -8.20
C ALA A 202 -13.96 54.71 -7.02
N PRO A 203 -12.94 55.46 -6.56
CA PRO A 203 -13.11 56.46 -5.52
C PRO A 203 -14.02 57.58 -6.06
N ARG A 204 -15.02 57.97 -5.25
CA ARG A 204 -15.79 59.21 -5.45
C ARG A 204 -15.03 60.39 -4.88
#